data_AF-A0A0F8XKM2-F1
#
_entry.id   AF-A0A0F8XKM2-F1
#
_cell.length_a   1.000
_cell.length_b   1.000
_cell.length_c   1.000
_cell.angle_alpha   90.00
_cell.angle_beta   90.00
_cell.angle_gamma   90.00
#
_symmetry.space_group_name_H-M   'P 1'
#
loop_
_entity.id
_entity.type
_entity.pdbx_description
1 polymer ?
#
loop_
_entity_poly.entity_id
_entity_poly.type
_entity_poly.pdbx_seq_one_letter_code
_entity_poly.pdbx_strand_id
1 'polypeptide(L)'
;MTGVKAFHRSGQTFLTWKEIEDIAEGNEDVSWGDMVKKVATCNPMVGIVPKWPKREIRYSIYRHSQPITPTNIGQAEFIHDAMQGSVYAEDRIARGRKGEHGPVYLKSGQVLRRVMLEKGKFLSPGTGYHWVTAPRSGKAYYAVLTSVNGVENTTQITAANAVGPLDEKVAQPTPMLVAEKITDLRRPK
;
A
#
# COMPACT_ATOMS: atom_id res chain seq x y z
N MET A 1 6.02 -8.21 -8.59
CA MET A 1 6.55 -7.20 -7.63
C MET A 1 7.97 -7.60 -7.23
N THR A 2 8.74 -6.71 -6.60
CA THR A 2 10.02 -7.05 -5.94
C THR A 2 10.25 -6.19 -4.69
N GLY A 3 11.32 -6.46 -3.94
CA GLY A 3 11.82 -5.57 -2.90
C GLY A 3 10.96 -5.56 -1.63
N VAL A 4 10.40 -6.72 -1.25
CA VAL A 4 9.70 -6.84 0.04
C VAL A 4 10.67 -6.55 1.17
N LYS A 5 10.28 -5.62 2.04
CA LYS A 5 10.96 -5.30 3.29
C LYS A 5 9.94 -5.36 4.41
N ALA A 6 10.39 -5.80 5.58
CA ALA A 6 9.59 -5.75 6.78
C ALA A 6 10.44 -5.32 7.98
N PHE A 7 9.80 -4.67 8.95
CA PHE A 7 10.38 -4.43 10.26
C PHE A 7 9.30 -4.49 11.33
N HIS A 8 9.69 -4.89 12.54
CA HIS A 8 8.81 -5.01 13.68
C HIS A 8 9.05 -3.86 14.67
N ARG A 9 7.97 -3.21 15.13
CA ARG A 9 8.00 -2.14 16.14
C ARG A 9 6.67 -2.10 16.90
N SER A 10 6.75 -2.01 18.23
CA SER A 10 5.59 -1.80 19.11
C SER A 10 4.43 -2.76 18.85
N GLY A 11 4.68 -4.08 18.76
CA GLY A 11 3.60 -5.06 18.57
C GLY A 11 3.07 -5.15 17.15
N GLN A 12 3.66 -4.40 16.20
CA GLN A 12 3.24 -4.39 14.80
C GLN A 12 4.43 -4.67 13.89
N THR A 13 4.16 -5.39 12.81
CA THR A 13 5.09 -5.61 11.72
C THR A 13 4.61 -4.83 10.50
N PHE A 14 5.49 -3.99 9.98
CA PHE A 14 5.25 -3.13 8.83
C PHE A 14 5.87 -3.76 7.61
N LEU A 15 5.10 -3.90 6.53
CA LEU A 15 5.55 -4.43 5.26
C LEU A 15 5.50 -3.37 4.18
N THR A 16 6.54 -3.34 3.35
CA THR A 16 6.60 -2.51 2.15
C THR A 16 7.14 -3.32 0.98
N TRP A 17 6.69 -3.03 -0.24
CA TRP A 17 7.20 -3.65 -1.45
C TRP A 17 7.14 -2.68 -2.63
N LYS A 18 7.83 -3.00 -3.72
CA LYS A 18 7.70 -2.26 -4.99
C LYS A 18 6.52 -2.82 -5.78
N GLU A 19 5.51 -1.99 -6.00
CA GLU A 19 4.37 -2.32 -6.85
C GLU A 19 4.81 -2.56 -8.29
N ILE A 20 4.07 -3.41 -9.02
CA ILE A 20 4.38 -3.69 -10.44
C ILE A 20 3.98 -2.54 -11.37
N GLU A 21 3.05 -1.71 -10.92
CA GLU A 21 2.54 -0.55 -11.63
C GLU A 21 2.44 0.60 -10.62
N ASP A 22 2.88 1.80 -11.01
CA ASP A 22 2.82 2.99 -10.16
C ASP A 22 1.77 3.96 -10.71
N ILE A 23 0.70 4.17 -9.95
CA ILE A 23 -0.39 5.11 -10.30
C ILE A 23 0.14 6.55 -10.42
N ALA A 24 1.23 6.88 -9.72
CA ALA A 24 1.86 8.19 -9.83
C ALA A 24 2.68 8.37 -11.11
N GLU A 25 2.96 7.30 -11.86
CA GLU A 25 3.81 7.33 -13.05
C GLU A 25 5.19 7.95 -12.76
N GLY A 26 5.76 7.66 -11.58
CA GLY A 26 7.06 8.17 -11.14
C GLY A 26 7.05 9.59 -10.57
N ASN A 27 5.90 10.28 -10.52
CA ASN A 27 5.80 11.60 -9.91
C ASN A 27 5.85 11.49 -8.39
N GLU A 28 6.78 12.20 -7.74
CA GLU A 28 6.94 12.14 -6.27
C GLU A 28 5.70 12.63 -5.52
N ASP A 29 5.11 13.74 -6.00
CA ASP A 29 3.92 14.34 -5.43
C ASP A 29 2.80 14.33 -6.50
N VAL A 30 1.69 13.67 -6.20
CA VAL A 30 0.52 13.59 -7.07
C VAL A 30 -0.58 14.47 -6.48
N SER A 31 -1.12 15.38 -7.30
CA SER A 31 -2.28 16.18 -6.89
C SER A 31 -3.57 15.36 -6.97
N TRP A 32 -4.56 15.73 -6.16
CA TRP A 32 -5.91 15.18 -6.27
C TRP A 32 -6.51 15.42 -7.66
N GLY A 33 -6.23 16.56 -8.29
CA GLY A 33 -6.68 16.90 -9.63
C GLY A 33 -6.16 15.94 -10.70
N ASP A 34 -4.95 15.41 -10.51
CA ASP A 34 -4.38 14.39 -11.40
C ASP A 34 -4.85 12.99 -11.03
N MET A 35 -4.95 12.67 -9.74
CA MET A 35 -5.42 11.36 -9.29
C MET A 35 -6.85 11.07 -9.76
N VAL A 36 -7.79 12.02 -9.67
CA VAL A 36 -9.18 11.81 -10.12
C VAL A 36 -9.31 11.57 -11.62
N LYS A 37 -8.30 11.92 -12.43
CA LYS A 37 -8.25 11.55 -13.85
C LYS A 37 -7.89 10.07 -14.02
N LYS A 38 -7.14 9.50 -13.07
CA LYS A 38 -6.58 8.14 -13.09
C LYS A 38 -7.43 7.10 -12.35
N VAL A 39 -8.23 7.49 -11.36
CA VAL A 39 -8.95 6.56 -10.46
C VAL A 39 -10.47 6.60 -10.62
N ALA A 40 -11.11 5.44 -10.67
CA ALA A 40 -12.57 5.31 -10.73
C ALA A 40 -13.19 5.70 -9.39
N THR A 41 -12.59 5.21 -8.31
CA THR A 41 -13.02 5.49 -6.95
C THR A 41 -11.83 5.41 -6.00
N CYS A 42 -11.97 6.09 -4.87
CA CYS A 42 -11.12 5.93 -3.71
C CYS A 42 -12.06 5.94 -2.50
N ASN A 43 -12.09 4.84 -1.74
CA ASN A 43 -12.85 4.76 -0.51
C ASN A 43 -12.13 3.89 0.53
N PRO A 44 -12.52 3.94 1.82
CA PRO A 44 -11.78 3.27 2.88
C PRO A 44 -11.84 1.75 2.82
N MET A 45 -12.82 1.18 2.11
CA MET A 45 -13.05 -0.27 2.04
C MET A 45 -12.29 -0.93 0.88
N VAL A 46 -12.18 -0.26 -0.27
CA VAL A 46 -11.52 -0.78 -1.48
C VAL A 46 -10.26 0.01 -1.86
N GLY A 47 -9.84 1.00 -1.09
CA GLY A 47 -8.66 1.80 -1.41
C GLY A 47 -8.80 2.52 -2.76
N ILE A 48 -7.68 2.71 -3.46
CA ILE A 48 -7.63 3.37 -4.76
C ILE A 48 -7.89 2.35 -5.87
N VAL A 49 -8.94 2.59 -6.66
CA VAL A 49 -9.29 1.76 -7.81
C VAL A 49 -8.99 2.53 -9.10
N PRO A 50 -8.06 2.09 -9.97
CA PRO A 50 -7.80 2.73 -11.25
C PRO A 50 -9.05 2.77 -12.17
N LYS A 51 -9.18 3.79 -13.04
CA LYS A 51 -10.28 3.88 -14.03
C LYS A 51 -10.18 2.83 -15.12
N TRP A 52 -8.96 2.57 -15.56
CA TRP A 52 -8.67 1.75 -16.73
C TRP A 52 -7.60 0.71 -16.40
N PRO A 53 -7.83 -0.17 -15.41
CA PRO A 53 -6.87 -1.24 -15.19
C PRO A 53 -6.87 -2.13 -16.45
N LYS A 54 -5.71 -2.27 -17.09
CA LYS A 54 -5.52 -3.34 -18.10
C LYS A 54 -5.76 -4.72 -17.47
N ARG A 55 -5.60 -4.80 -16.14
CA ARG A 55 -5.74 -5.97 -15.29
C ARG A 55 -5.93 -5.55 -13.83
N GLU A 56 -6.71 -6.30 -13.08
CA GLU A 56 -6.79 -6.15 -11.62
C GLU A 56 -5.50 -6.66 -10.99
N ILE A 57 -4.90 -5.86 -10.10
CA ILE A 57 -3.66 -6.20 -9.41
C ILE A 57 -3.92 -6.17 -7.90
N ARG A 58 -3.63 -7.27 -7.24
CA ARG A 58 -3.64 -7.39 -5.78
C ARG A 58 -2.31 -7.92 -5.27
N TYR A 59 -2.02 -7.59 -4.03
CA TYR A 59 -0.85 -8.07 -3.30
C TYR A 59 -1.31 -8.86 -2.09
N SER A 60 -1.26 -10.19 -2.20
CA SER A 60 -1.65 -11.12 -1.15
C SER A 60 -0.51 -11.27 -0.15
N ILE A 61 -0.81 -11.10 1.13
CA ILE A 61 0.19 -11.07 2.20
C ILE A 61 0.04 -12.34 3.02
N TYR A 62 1.14 -13.06 3.18
CA TYR A 62 1.22 -14.31 3.92
C TYR A 62 2.19 -14.21 5.09
N ARG A 63 1.90 -14.96 6.16
CA ARG A 63 2.74 -15.09 7.35
C ARG A 63 2.98 -16.56 7.69
N HIS A 64 4.19 -16.92 8.10
CA HIS A 64 4.51 -18.26 8.58
C HIS A 64 5.57 -18.20 9.70
N SER A 65 5.67 -19.28 10.49
CA SER A 65 6.74 -19.50 11.48
C SER A 65 8.06 -20.03 10.89
N GLN A 66 8.11 -20.30 9.58
CA GLN A 66 9.24 -20.86 8.85
C GLN A 66 9.42 -20.09 7.54
N PRO A 67 10.60 -20.12 6.89
CA PRO A 67 10.81 -19.47 5.60
C PRO A 67 9.73 -19.90 4.60
N ILE A 68 9.05 -18.92 3.99
CA ILE A 68 8.00 -19.19 3.02
C ILE A 68 8.64 -19.51 1.66
N THR A 69 8.18 -20.60 1.06
CA THR A 69 8.68 -21.20 -0.18
C THR A 69 7.49 -21.66 -1.02
N PRO A 70 7.68 -21.97 -2.32
CA PRO A 70 6.60 -22.49 -3.15
C PRO A 70 5.97 -23.79 -2.61
N THR A 71 6.72 -24.58 -1.85
CA THR A 71 6.26 -25.88 -1.32
C THR A 71 5.44 -25.76 -0.03
N ASN A 72 5.63 -24.69 0.75
CA ASN A 72 4.91 -24.50 2.03
C ASN A 72 3.97 -23.28 2.05
N ILE A 73 3.85 -22.51 0.96
CA ILE A 73 2.93 -21.36 0.90
C ILE A 73 1.49 -21.73 1.23
N GLY A 74 1.03 -22.92 0.83
CA GLY A 74 -0.32 -23.40 1.16
C GLY A 74 -0.56 -23.68 2.65
N GLN A 75 0.51 -23.70 3.46
CA GLN A 75 0.46 -23.82 4.93
C GLN A 75 0.62 -22.46 5.62
N ALA A 76 0.97 -21.41 4.87
CA ALA A 76 1.11 -20.06 5.41
C ALA A 76 -0.27 -19.46 5.71
N GLU A 77 -0.30 -18.64 6.75
CA GLU A 77 -1.47 -17.88 7.14
C GLU A 77 -1.67 -16.73 6.16
N PHE A 78 -2.81 -16.70 5.47
CA PHE A 78 -3.22 -15.54 4.68
C PHE A 78 -3.64 -14.41 5.61
N ILE A 79 -3.07 -13.22 5.41
CA ILE A 79 -3.30 -12.04 6.24
C ILE A 79 -4.26 -11.08 5.57
N HIS A 80 -3.94 -10.65 4.34
CA HIS A 80 -4.72 -9.63 3.65
C HIS A 80 -4.38 -9.52 2.15
N ASP A 81 -5.32 -8.97 1.39
CA ASP A 81 -5.11 -8.50 0.02
C ASP A 81 -4.97 -6.97 0.01
N ALA A 82 -3.77 -6.47 -0.27
CA ALA A 82 -3.56 -5.05 -0.49
C ALA A 82 -3.78 -4.68 -1.96
N MET A 83 -4.52 -3.61 -2.22
CA MET A 83 -4.68 -3.05 -3.57
C MET A 83 -3.48 -2.19 -3.95
N GLN A 84 -3.35 -1.96 -5.26
CA GLN A 84 -2.41 -0.99 -5.81
C GLN A 84 -2.65 0.42 -5.21
N GLY A 85 -1.57 1.16 -4.98
CA GLY A 85 -1.64 2.48 -4.36
C GLY A 85 -1.94 2.43 -2.86
N SER A 86 -1.69 1.30 -2.19
CA SER A 86 -1.89 1.13 -0.75
C SER A 86 -1.05 2.08 0.13
N VAL A 87 -0.02 2.73 -0.44
CA VAL A 87 0.72 3.81 0.21
C VAL A 87 -0.08 5.10 0.42
N TYR A 88 -1.13 5.32 -0.38
CA TYR A 88 -1.96 6.51 -0.27
C TYR A 88 -2.98 6.33 0.84
N ALA A 89 -2.93 7.21 1.83
CA ALA A 89 -3.76 7.15 3.01
C ALA A 89 -4.96 8.11 2.90
N GLU A 90 -5.63 8.05 1.75
CA GLU A 90 -6.81 8.85 1.45
C GLU A 90 -8.08 8.05 1.76
N ASP A 91 -9.04 8.70 2.43
CA ASP A 91 -10.29 8.09 2.85
C ASP A 91 -11.38 8.21 1.77
N ARG A 92 -11.37 9.28 0.98
CA ARG A 92 -12.40 9.51 -0.06
C ARG A 92 -12.01 10.59 -1.06
N ILE A 93 -12.57 10.49 -2.25
CA ILE A 93 -12.57 11.59 -3.22
C ILE A 93 -13.48 12.72 -2.71
N ALA A 94 -12.88 13.84 -2.29
CA ALA A 94 -13.64 15.01 -1.85
C ALA A 94 -14.34 15.70 -3.05
N ARG A 95 -15.66 15.52 -3.13
CA ARG A 95 -16.53 16.13 -4.15
C ARG A 95 -17.40 17.21 -3.53
N GLY A 96 -17.64 18.28 -4.28
CA GLY A 96 -18.58 19.35 -3.96
C GLY A 96 -19.35 19.76 -5.21
N ARG A 97 -20.14 20.83 -5.09
CA ARG A 97 -20.93 21.37 -6.19
C ARG A 97 -20.55 22.83 -6.40
N LYS A 98 -20.39 23.26 -7.65
CA LYS A 98 -20.16 24.68 -8.00
C LYS A 98 -21.28 25.13 -8.94
N GLY A 99 -22.32 25.75 -8.37
CA GLY A 99 -23.51 26.18 -9.11
C GLY A 99 -24.33 25.02 -9.68
N GLU A 100 -24.91 25.20 -10.87
CA GLU A 100 -25.67 24.16 -11.60
C GLU A 100 -24.76 23.12 -12.29
N HIS A 101 -23.48 23.43 -12.46
CA HIS A 101 -22.51 22.51 -13.03
C HIS A 101 -22.16 21.39 -12.03
N GLY A 102 -21.92 20.19 -12.58
CA GLY A 102 -21.72 18.93 -11.86
C GLY A 102 -20.58 18.90 -10.84
N PRO A 103 -20.20 17.72 -10.33
CA PRO A 103 -19.31 17.63 -9.18
C PRO A 103 -17.95 18.28 -9.44
N VAL A 104 -17.54 19.18 -8.56
CA VAL A 104 -16.20 19.77 -8.52
C VAL A 104 -15.38 19.05 -7.46
N TYR A 105 -14.13 18.73 -7.79
CA TYR A 105 -13.20 18.13 -6.83
C TYR A 105 -12.63 19.21 -5.91
N LEU A 106 -13.08 19.21 -4.64
CA LEU A 106 -12.80 20.26 -3.66
C LEU A 106 -11.31 20.37 -3.31
N LYS A 107 -10.57 19.27 -3.48
CA LYS A 107 -9.15 19.16 -3.13
C LYS A 107 -8.23 19.13 -4.35
N SER A 108 -8.67 19.49 -5.55
CA SER A 108 -7.90 19.26 -6.79
C SER A 108 -6.45 19.78 -6.77
N GLY A 109 -6.17 20.88 -6.06
CA GLY A 109 -4.81 21.42 -5.90
C GLY A 109 -3.99 20.87 -4.72
N GLN A 110 -4.51 19.92 -3.94
CA GLN A 110 -3.80 19.34 -2.79
C GLN A 110 -3.05 18.07 -3.21
N VAL A 111 -1.86 17.88 -2.66
CA VAL A 111 -1.06 16.66 -2.81
C VAL A 111 -1.70 15.54 -1.98
N LEU A 112 -1.70 14.32 -2.51
CA LEU A 112 -2.22 13.15 -1.80
C LEU A 112 -1.41 12.83 -0.55
N ARG A 113 -2.12 12.44 0.50
CA ARG A 113 -1.55 11.89 1.74
C ARG A 113 -0.88 10.55 1.46
N ARG A 114 0.31 10.37 2.03
CA ARG A 114 1.07 9.13 1.97
C ARG A 114 1.41 8.63 3.36
N VAL A 115 1.52 7.31 3.48
CA VAL A 115 1.95 6.65 4.71
C VAL A 115 3.34 7.15 5.13
N MET A 116 3.50 7.38 6.44
CA MET A 116 4.72 7.88 7.05
C MET A 116 5.13 6.97 8.20
N LEU A 117 6.20 6.19 8.00
CA LEU A 117 6.67 5.23 9.02
C LEU A 117 7.42 5.91 10.18
N GLU A 118 8.03 7.06 9.89
CA GLU A 118 8.71 7.94 10.84
C GLU A 118 8.39 9.39 10.47
N LYS A 119 8.33 10.28 11.46
CA LYS A 119 8.03 11.70 11.22
C LYS A 119 8.95 12.30 10.14
N GLY A 120 8.34 12.83 9.08
CA GLY A 120 9.04 13.43 7.93
C GLY A 120 9.49 12.45 6.85
N LYS A 121 9.36 11.13 7.05
CA LYS A 121 9.76 10.10 6.08
C LYS A 121 8.54 9.43 5.46
N PHE A 122 8.09 9.99 4.34
CA PHE A 122 7.01 9.45 3.53
C PHE A 122 7.49 8.27 2.71
N LEU A 123 6.64 7.25 2.56
CA LEU A 123 6.88 6.22 1.58
C LEU A 123 6.76 6.79 0.15
N SER A 124 7.66 6.37 -0.73
CA SER A 124 7.67 6.80 -2.13
C SER A 124 6.44 6.29 -2.88
N PRO A 125 6.00 6.98 -3.95
CA PRO A 125 5.00 6.43 -4.87
C PRO A 125 5.48 5.09 -5.47
N GLY A 126 4.53 4.27 -5.93
CA GLY A 126 4.81 2.89 -6.37
C GLY A 126 5.25 1.95 -5.25
N THR A 127 5.16 2.37 -3.98
CA THR A 127 5.37 1.50 -2.82
C THR A 127 4.03 0.91 -2.40
N GLY A 128 3.98 -0.40 -2.24
CA GLY A 128 2.85 -1.06 -1.58
C GLY A 128 3.11 -1.12 -0.09
N TYR A 129 2.05 -1.05 0.72
CA TYR A 129 2.14 -0.92 2.15
C TYR A 129 1.08 -1.73 2.88
N HIS A 130 1.47 -2.40 3.96
CA HIS A 130 0.55 -3.02 4.91
C HIS A 130 1.19 -3.12 6.30
N TRP A 131 0.37 -3.27 7.33
CA TRP A 131 0.82 -3.56 8.69
C TRP A 131 0.05 -4.74 9.27
N VAL A 132 0.70 -5.47 10.17
CA VAL A 132 0.14 -6.64 10.84
C VAL A 132 0.37 -6.49 12.33
N THR A 133 -0.67 -6.59 13.15
CA THR A 133 -0.48 -6.75 14.62
C THR A 133 0.09 -8.14 14.86
N ALA A 134 1.23 -8.23 15.54
CA ALA A 134 1.86 -9.50 15.86
C ALA A 134 0.93 -10.32 16.77
N PRO A 135 0.39 -11.46 16.31
CA PRO A 135 -0.55 -12.25 17.11
C PRO A 135 0.17 -13.07 18.18
N ARG A 136 1.48 -13.29 18.01
CA ARG A 136 2.34 -14.09 18.90
C ARG A 136 3.78 -13.63 18.78
N SER A 137 4.54 -13.79 19.87
CA SER A 137 5.97 -13.54 19.89
C SER A 137 6.74 -14.69 19.24
N GLY A 138 7.87 -14.39 18.61
CA GLY A 138 8.76 -15.37 18.00
C GLY A 138 9.17 -15.03 16.58
N LYS A 139 9.80 -15.98 15.91
CA LYS A 139 10.24 -15.83 14.51
C LYS A 139 9.03 -15.83 13.58
N ALA A 140 8.94 -14.80 12.75
CA ALA A 140 7.95 -14.70 11.68
C ALA A 140 8.63 -14.49 10.32
N TYR A 141 8.03 -15.06 9.31
CA TYR A 141 8.40 -14.91 7.91
C TYR A 141 7.18 -14.43 7.15
N TYR A 142 7.41 -13.56 6.19
CA TYR A 142 6.36 -12.98 5.37
C TYR A 142 6.66 -13.17 3.89
N ALA A 143 5.60 -13.29 3.10
CA ALA A 143 5.66 -13.25 1.66
C ALA A 143 4.57 -12.33 1.13
N VAL A 144 4.88 -11.62 0.04
CA VAL A 144 3.91 -10.81 -0.70
C VAL A 144 3.84 -11.35 -2.11
N LEU A 145 2.68 -11.87 -2.50
CA LEU A 145 2.47 -12.43 -3.84
C LEU A 145 1.64 -11.48 -4.67
N THR A 146 1.92 -11.43 -5.96
CA THR A 146 1.09 -10.64 -6.88
C THR A 146 0.00 -11.55 -7.43
N SER A 147 -1.25 -11.10 -7.32
CA SER A 147 -2.39 -11.66 -8.04
C SER A 147 -2.77 -10.73 -9.18
N VAL A 148 -2.90 -11.29 -10.37
CA VAL A 148 -3.29 -10.56 -11.59
C VAL A 148 -4.57 -11.18 -12.12
N ASN A 149 -5.65 -10.40 -12.20
CA ASN A 149 -6.99 -10.89 -12.57
C ASN A 149 -7.41 -12.13 -11.77
N GLY A 150 -7.10 -12.15 -10.46
CA GLY A 150 -7.39 -13.26 -9.56
C GLY A 150 -6.42 -14.44 -9.63
N VAL A 151 -5.46 -14.45 -10.57
CA VAL A 151 -4.44 -15.51 -10.66
C VAL A 151 -3.19 -15.09 -9.89
N GLU A 152 -2.90 -15.82 -8.82
CA GLU A 152 -1.75 -15.59 -7.96
C GLU A 152 -0.50 -16.36 -8.41
N ASN A 153 0.66 -15.71 -8.33
CA ASN A 153 1.95 -16.35 -8.58
C ASN A 153 2.53 -16.99 -7.31
N THR A 154 2.24 -18.28 -7.10
CA THR A 154 2.74 -19.08 -5.96
C THR A 154 4.02 -19.86 -6.27
N THR A 155 4.46 -19.91 -7.53
CA THR A 155 5.62 -20.72 -7.95
C THR A 155 6.93 -19.97 -7.84
N GLN A 156 6.90 -18.63 -7.86
CA GLN A 156 8.10 -17.77 -7.85
C GLN A 156 8.29 -17.08 -6.51
N ILE A 157 8.39 -17.85 -5.43
CA ILE A 157 8.69 -17.33 -4.10
C ILE A 157 10.20 -17.38 -3.86
N THR A 158 10.80 -16.20 -3.71
CA THR A 158 12.25 -15.97 -3.60
C THR A 158 12.53 -14.86 -2.58
N ALA A 159 13.80 -14.55 -2.33
CA ALA A 159 14.17 -13.41 -1.47
C ALA A 159 13.66 -12.04 -1.99
N ALA A 160 13.20 -11.94 -3.24
CA ALA A 160 12.64 -10.70 -3.77
C ALA A 160 11.22 -10.41 -3.26
N ASN A 161 10.48 -11.45 -2.85
CA ASN A 161 9.09 -11.37 -2.43
C ASN A 161 8.77 -12.09 -1.11
N ALA A 162 9.79 -12.63 -0.45
CA ALA A 162 9.73 -13.13 0.92
C ALA A 162 10.78 -12.44 1.80
N VAL A 163 10.46 -12.25 3.07
CA VAL A 163 11.33 -11.61 4.06
C VAL A 163 11.21 -12.30 5.41
N GLY A 164 12.31 -12.31 6.15
CA GLY A 164 12.41 -12.88 7.48
C GLY A 164 13.74 -13.62 7.67
N PRO A 165 13.99 -14.16 8.87
CA PRO A 165 13.10 -14.08 10.03
C PRO A 165 13.02 -12.67 10.63
N LEU A 166 11.84 -12.29 11.12
CA LEU A 166 11.65 -11.16 12.03
C LEU A 166 11.43 -11.67 13.45
N ASP A 167 12.02 -10.99 14.43
CA ASP A 167 11.75 -11.21 15.84
C ASP A 167 10.52 -10.40 16.26
N GLU A 168 9.34 -11.02 16.17
CA GLU A 168 8.09 -10.39 16.61
C GLU A 168 7.94 -10.48 18.12
N LYS A 169 7.38 -9.42 18.71
CA LYS A 169 6.95 -9.37 20.10
C LYS A 169 5.53 -8.86 20.16
N VAL A 170 4.69 -9.53 20.94
CA VAL A 170 3.36 -8.97 21.26
C VAL A 170 3.55 -7.75 22.15
N ALA A 171 2.95 -6.63 21.77
CA ALA A 171 2.94 -5.40 22.56
C ALA A 171 1.73 -4.55 22.15
N GLN A 172 1.46 -3.49 22.91
CA GLN A 172 0.41 -2.53 22.56
C GLN A 172 0.78 -1.80 21.26
N PRO A 173 -0.08 -1.84 20.22
CA PRO A 173 0.17 -1.15 18.96
C PRO A 173 0.24 0.36 19.18
N THR A 174 1.21 1.00 18.55
CA THR A 174 1.31 2.48 18.56
C THR A 174 0.59 3.03 17.33
N PRO A 175 -0.19 4.13 17.44
CA PRO A 175 -0.83 4.73 16.30
C PRO A 175 0.16 5.03 15.17
N MET A 176 -0.27 4.74 13.95
CA MET A 176 0.47 5.08 12.75
C MET A 176 0.40 6.57 12.46
N LEU A 177 1.51 7.15 12.01
CA LEU A 177 1.53 8.51 11.51
C LEU A 177 1.15 8.53 10.03
N VAL A 178 0.19 9.38 9.69
CA VAL A 178 -0.18 9.73 8.32
C VAL A 178 -0.22 11.25 8.25
N ALA A 179 0.37 11.83 7.21
CA ALA A 179 0.41 13.28 7.04
C ALA A 179 0.17 13.68 5.58
N GLU A 180 -0.33 14.90 5.40
CA GLU A 180 -0.22 15.62 4.12
C GLU A 180 1.21 16.13 4.00
N LYS A 181 1.91 15.75 2.93
CA LYS A 181 3.11 16.49 2.53
C LYS A 181 2.62 17.78 1.86
N ILE A 182 2.58 18.87 2.61
CA ILE A 182 2.25 20.19 2.07
C ILE A 182 3.49 20.68 1.30
N THR A 183 3.61 20.28 0.04
CA THR A 183 4.54 20.89 -0.90
C THR A 183 3.77 21.97 -1.66
N ASP A 184 4.26 23.21 -1.67
CA ASP A 184 3.71 24.23 -2.58
C ASP A 184 3.90 23.74 -4.01
N LEU A 185 2.81 23.29 -4.65
CA LEU A 185 2.82 22.96 -6.07
C LEU A 185 3.17 24.24 -6.82
N ARG A 186 4.43 24.35 -7.29
CA ARG A 186 4.79 25.38 -8.27
C ARG A 186 3.91 25.16 -9.49
N ARG A 187 2.93 26.04 -9.67
CA ARG A 187 2.18 26.11 -10.93
C ARG A 187 3.19 26.43 -12.04
N PRO A 188 3.23 25.66 -13.15
CA PRO A 188 3.92 26.14 -14.34
C PRO A 188 3.26 27.46 -14.77
N LYS A 189 4.11 28.44 -15.11
CA LYS A 189 3.70 29.74 -15.68
C LYS A 189 3.14 29.55 -17.08
#